data_AF-A0A9D3ZJR9-F1
#
_entry.id   AF-A0A9D3ZJR9-F1
#
_cell.length_a   1.000
_cell.length_b   1.000
_cell.length_c   1.000
_cell.angle_alpha   90.00
_cell.angle_beta   90.00
_cell.angle_gamma   90.00
#
_symmetry.space_group_name_H-M   'P 1'
#
loop_
_entity.id
_entity.type
_entity.pdbx_description
1 polymer ?
#
loop_
_entity_poly.entity_id
_entity_poly.type
_entity_poly.pdbx_seq_one_letter_code
_entity_poly.pdbx_strand_id
1 'polypeptide(L)'
;MARIGFAKNWIDTIMKCLTSVSYSVVVNGCIGEKFQPFRGLHQGDPLSPFLFLICGERLSCLMRLAAREGSLKGVKANRSSPQISHLLFADDCILFSKATSKGATLLKGILREYRICSGQCVNFEKSTVPFSKNTSVKDRQAVVNILRVRSSNDPERYLGLPNMVGKRKRELFQILKDRFKKRIDN
;
A
#
# COMPACT_ATOMS: atom_id res chain seq x y z
N MET A 1 12.27 13.35 -3.18
CA MET A 1 11.93 14.79 -3.04
C MET A 1 12.55 15.63 -4.16
N ALA A 2 13.88 15.69 -4.33
CA ALA A 2 14.48 16.50 -5.42
C ALA A 2 13.96 16.13 -6.83
N ARG A 3 13.89 14.83 -7.13
CA ARG A 3 13.38 14.32 -8.43
C ARG A 3 11.90 14.63 -8.71
N ILE A 4 11.13 15.00 -7.69
CA ILE A 4 9.70 15.35 -7.83
C ILE A 4 9.48 16.87 -7.69
N GLY A 5 10.54 17.67 -7.80
CA GLY A 5 10.45 19.14 -7.96
C GLY A 5 10.54 19.97 -6.68
N PHE A 6 10.79 19.36 -5.51
CA PHE A 6 10.95 20.14 -4.28
C PHE A 6 12.26 20.94 -4.28
N ALA A 7 12.17 22.20 -3.84
CA ALA A 7 13.33 23.08 -3.72
C ALA A 7 14.34 22.56 -2.69
N LYS A 8 15.64 22.73 -2.98
CA LYS A 8 16.73 22.23 -2.12
C LYS A 8 16.61 22.72 -0.67
N ASN A 9 16.37 24.01 -0.46
CA ASN A 9 16.23 24.59 0.89
C ASN A 9 15.08 23.97 1.69
N TRP A 10 13.99 23.60 1.01
CA TRP A 10 12.86 22.93 1.65
C TRP A 10 13.25 21.49 2.03
N ILE A 11 13.90 20.76 1.13
CA ILE A 11 14.41 19.41 1.39
C ILE A 11 15.36 19.43 2.59
N ASP A 12 16.30 20.37 2.62
CA ASP A 12 17.27 20.48 3.71
C ASP A 12 16.59 20.77 5.05
N THR A 13 15.54 21.60 5.05
CA THR A 13 14.71 21.86 6.24
C THR A 13 14.02 20.59 6.73
N ILE A 14 13.37 19.85 5.84
CA ILE A 14 12.72 18.57 6.18
C ILE A 14 13.73 17.56 6.70
N MET A 15 14.89 17.43 6.04
CA MET A 15 15.93 16.49 6.46
C MET A 15 16.47 16.84 7.84
N LYS A 16 16.65 18.13 8.17
CA LYS A 16 17.02 18.55 9.53
C LYS A 16 16.02 18.05 10.57
N CYS A 17 14.72 18.22 10.34
CA CYS A 17 13.67 17.73 11.24
C CYS A 17 13.71 16.20 11.42
N LEU A 18 14.06 15.47 10.36
CA LEU A 18 14.10 14.00 10.38
C LEU A 18 15.38 13.42 10.99
N THR A 19 16.52 14.11 10.88
CA THR A 19 17.81 13.57 11.33
C THR A 19 18.22 14.05 12.71
N SER A 20 17.67 15.17 13.21
CA SER A 20 18.05 15.73 14.52
C SER A 20 17.26 15.16 15.70
N VAL A 21 16.27 14.31 15.44
CA VAL A 21 15.34 13.80 16.46
C VAL A 21 16.00 12.72 17.33
N SER A 22 15.71 12.77 18.63
CA SER A 22 16.03 11.74 19.62
C SER A 22 14.80 11.44 20.47
N TYR A 23 14.61 10.19 20.86
CA TYR A 23 13.48 9.74 21.66
C TYR A 23 13.94 9.16 23.01
N SER A 24 13.04 9.21 23.99
CA SER A 24 13.09 8.42 25.23
C SER A 24 11.73 7.79 25.44
N VAL A 25 11.69 6.57 25.96
CA VAL A 25 10.42 5.90 26.33
C VAL A 25 10.16 6.17 27.81
N VAL A 26 8.95 6.62 28.12
CA VAL A 26 8.49 6.77 29.51
C VAL A 26 7.71 5.53 29.90
N VAL A 27 8.17 4.82 30.93
CA VAL A 27 7.50 3.63 31.48
C VAL A 27 7.18 3.90 32.94
N ASN A 28 5.89 3.86 33.29
CA ASN A 28 5.40 4.14 34.65
C ASN A 28 5.87 5.49 35.23
N GLY A 29 6.00 6.51 34.38
CA GLY A 29 6.48 7.84 34.78
C GLY A 29 8.01 7.99 34.82
N CYS A 30 8.77 6.89 34.69
CA CYS A 30 10.23 6.93 34.62
C CYS A 30 10.69 7.13 33.16
N ILE A 31 11.55 8.14 32.95
CA ILE A 31 12.13 8.43 31.64
C ILE A 31 13.31 7.47 31.40
N GLY A 32 13.22 6.65 30.35
CA GLY A 32 14.30 5.78 29.91
C GLY A 32 15.42 6.53 29.15
N GLU A 33 16.44 5.77 28.76
CA GLU A 33 17.58 6.30 28.02
C GLU A 33 17.18 6.94 26.68
N LYS A 34 17.96 7.94 26.26
CA LYS A 34 17.79 8.57 24.95
C LYS A 34 18.37 7.68 23.85
N PHE A 35 17.64 7.52 22.77
CA PHE A 35 18.10 6.84 21.57
C PHE A 35 17.71 7.61 20.30
N GLN A 36 18.45 7.36 19.22
CA GLN A 36 18.16 7.93 17.91
C GLN A 36 17.39 6.92 17.05
N PRO A 37 16.28 7.33 16.41
CA PRO A 37 15.54 6.45 15.52
C PRO A 37 16.30 6.23 14.21
N PHE A 38 16.43 4.96 13.79
CA PHE A 38 16.94 4.64 12.45
C PHE A 38 15.87 4.67 11.36
N ARG A 39 14.59 4.46 11.74
CA ARG A 39 13.43 4.40 10.85
C ARG A 39 12.19 4.89 11.57
N GLY A 40 11.20 5.28 10.78
CA GLY A 40 9.90 5.71 11.27
C GLY A 40 9.79 7.22 11.30
N LEU A 41 8.54 7.68 11.27
CA LEU A 41 8.17 9.07 11.45
C LEU A 41 7.39 9.16 12.76
N HIS A 42 7.45 10.30 13.43
CA HIS A 42 6.74 10.47 14.69
C HIS A 42 5.21 10.39 14.47
N GLN A 43 4.54 9.47 15.15
CA GLN A 43 3.09 9.34 15.06
C GLN A 43 2.43 10.49 15.82
N GLY A 44 1.48 11.18 15.18
CA GLY A 44 0.84 12.39 15.73
C GLY A 44 1.51 13.70 15.30
N ASP A 45 2.67 13.64 14.65
CA ASP A 45 3.26 14.81 13.99
C ASP A 45 2.42 15.18 12.74
N PRO A 46 1.95 16.44 12.61
CA PRO A 46 1.21 16.92 11.45
C PRO A 46 1.92 16.72 10.09
N LEU A 47 3.26 16.66 10.08
CA LEU A 47 4.07 16.53 8.87
C LEU A 47 4.23 15.07 8.42
N SER A 48 4.21 14.13 9.36
CA SER A 48 4.43 12.70 9.10
C SER A 48 3.52 12.10 8.00
N PRO A 49 2.21 12.41 7.93
CA PRO A 49 1.34 11.90 6.86
C PRO A 49 1.79 12.33 5.46
N PHE A 50 2.26 13.57 5.31
CA PHE A 50 2.72 14.10 4.02
C PHE A 50 4.03 13.46 3.59
N LEU A 51 4.97 13.29 4.52
CA LEU A 51 6.24 12.62 4.25
C LEU A 51 6.03 11.14 3.90
N PHE A 52 5.06 10.49 4.53
CA PHE A 52 4.64 9.13 4.18
C PHE A 52 4.16 9.06 2.73
N LEU A 53 3.30 10.00 2.30
CA LEU A 53 2.79 10.06 0.92
C LEU A 53 3.90 10.36 -0.10
N ILE A 54 4.84 11.25 0.24
CA ILE A 54 6.01 11.56 -0.60
C ILE A 54 6.86 10.31 -0.84
N CYS A 55 7.03 9.46 0.17
CA CYS A 55 7.68 8.16 0.00
C CYS A 55 6.83 7.25 -0.90
N GLY A 56 5.52 7.17 -0.67
CA GLY A 56 4.57 6.40 -1.48
C GLY A 56 4.56 6.75 -2.97
N GLU A 57 4.79 8.02 -3.32
CA GLU A 57 4.88 8.47 -4.71
C GLU A 57 5.98 7.75 -5.51
N ARG A 58 7.04 7.26 -4.84
CA ARG A 58 8.06 6.43 -5.49
C ARG A 58 7.49 5.11 -5.99
N LEU A 59 6.61 4.45 -5.23
CA LEU A 59 5.92 3.24 -5.66
C LEU A 59 5.04 3.53 -6.88
N SER A 60 4.27 4.62 -6.82
CA SER A 60 3.45 5.07 -7.95
C SER A 60 4.28 5.33 -9.21
N CYS A 61 5.44 5.97 -9.08
CA CYS A 61 6.37 6.20 -10.17
C CYS A 61 6.85 4.88 -10.81
N LEU A 62 7.30 3.90 -9.99
CA LEU A 62 7.74 2.59 -10.48
C LEU A 62 6.61 1.83 -11.18
N MET A 63 5.39 1.85 -10.63
CA MET A 63 4.22 1.20 -11.22
C MET A 63 3.81 1.85 -12.55
N ARG A 64 3.87 3.18 -12.66
CA ARG A 64 3.58 3.91 -13.90
C ARG A 64 4.64 3.67 -14.97
N LEU A 65 5.92 3.61 -14.58
CA LEU A 65 7.01 3.30 -15.50
C LEU A 65 6.83 1.90 -16.11
N ALA A 66 6.64 0.88 -15.27
CA ALA A 66 6.42 -0.48 -15.73
C ALA A 66 5.16 -0.62 -16.61
N ALA A 67 4.12 0.19 -16.35
CA ALA A 67 2.92 0.22 -17.17
C ALA A 67 3.16 0.89 -18.54
N ARG A 68 3.92 1.99 -18.58
CA ARG A 68 4.28 2.71 -19.82
C ARG A 68 5.16 1.87 -20.73
N GLU A 69 6.07 1.09 -20.17
CA GLU A 69 6.93 0.15 -20.91
C GLU A 69 6.19 -1.11 -21.39
N GLY A 70 4.91 -1.28 -21.04
CA GLY A 70 4.11 -2.45 -21.40
C GLY A 70 4.42 -3.71 -20.59
N SER A 71 5.40 -3.66 -19.69
CA SER A 71 5.78 -4.75 -18.78
C SER A 71 4.68 -5.07 -17.77
N LEU A 72 3.92 -4.06 -17.32
CA LEU A 72 2.80 -4.19 -16.39
C LEU A 72 1.47 -3.85 -17.06
N LYS A 73 0.52 -4.78 -17.02
CA LYS A 73 -0.86 -4.55 -17.46
C LYS A 73 -1.77 -4.37 -16.25
N GLY A 74 -2.30 -3.16 -16.10
CA GLY A 74 -3.31 -2.80 -15.11
C GLY A 74 -4.72 -3.19 -15.56
N VAL A 75 -5.72 -2.66 -14.85
CA VAL A 75 -7.14 -2.89 -15.12
C VAL A 75 -7.75 -1.68 -15.83
N LYS A 76 -8.74 -1.94 -16.69
CA LYS A 76 -9.56 -0.93 -17.36
C LYS A 76 -11.03 -1.19 -17.06
N ALA A 77 -11.81 -0.14 -16.84
CA ALA A 77 -13.26 -0.26 -16.64
C ALA A 77 -13.99 -0.61 -17.95
N ASN A 78 -13.52 -0.05 -19.07
CA ASN A 78 -13.98 -0.35 -20.43
C ASN A 78 -12.83 -0.15 -21.45
N ARG A 79 -13.06 -0.46 -22.74
CA ARG A 79 -12.01 -0.41 -23.78
C ARG A 79 -11.37 0.99 -23.92
N SER A 80 -12.15 2.04 -23.74
CA SER A 80 -11.73 3.44 -23.89
C SER A 80 -11.21 4.09 -22.60
N SER A 81 -11.43 3.44 -21.44
CA SER A 81 -11.04 3.98 -20.14
C SER A 81 -9.52 3.96 -19.92
N PRO A 82 -8.98 4.89 -19.12
CA PRO A 82 -7.58 4.86 -18.72
C PRO A 82 -7.27 3.56 -17.98
N GLN A 83 -6.04 3.08 -18.17
CA GLN A 83 -5.54 1.92 -17.45
C GLN A 83 -5.12 2.32 -16.03
N ILE A 84 -5.64 1.63 -15.03
CA ILE A 84 -5.30 1.80 -13.62
C ILE A 84 -4.35 0.67 -13.21
N SER A 85 -3.13 1.02 -12.77
CA SER A 85 -2.15 0.03 -12.30
C SER A 85 -2.10 -0.10 -10.77
N HIS A 86 -2.56 0.91 -10.03
CA HIS A 86 -2.56 0.90 -8.57
C HIS A 86 -3.55 1.94 -7.99
N LEU A 87 -3.99 1.71 -6.76
CA LEU A 87 -4.72 2.65 -5.91
C LEU A 87 -3.99 2.72 -4.56
N LEU A 88 -3.80 3.92 -4.02
CA LEU A 88 -3.11 4.15 -2.75
C LEU A 88 -3.98 5.01 -1.85
N PHE A 89 -4.05 4.65 -0.57
CA PHE A 89 -4.64 5.46 0.47
C PHE A 89 -3.87 5.21 1.76
N ALA A 90 -3.11 6.21 2.22
CA ALA A 90 -2.15 6.02 3.31
C ALA A 90 -1.33 4.73 3.10
N ASP A 91 -1.29 3.85 4.10
CA ASP A 91 -0.58 2.57 4.07
C ASP A 91 -1.31 1.45 3.31
N ASP A 92 -2.59 1.62 3.00
CA ASP A 92 -3.37 0.65 2.23
C ASP A 92 -3.19 0.85 0.72
N CYS A 93 -2.73 -0.20 0.04
CA CYS A 93 -2.53 -0.20 -1.41
C CYS A 93 -3.25 -1.37 -2.11
N ILE A 94 -3.79 -1.09 -3.30
CA ILE A 94 -4.24 -2.11 -4.24
C ILE A 94 -3.37 -2.01 -5.48
N LEU A 95 -2.73 -3.12 -5.86
CA LEU A 95 -1.83 -3.19 -7.01
C LEU A 95 -2.43 -4.13 -8.06
N PHE A 96 -2.48 -3.68 -9.31
CA PHE A 96 -3.05 -4.45 -10.42
C PHE A 96 -1.95 -4.99 -11.33
N SER A 97 -2.00 -6.29 -11.62
CA SER A 97 -1.09 -6.95 -12.56
C SER A 97 -1.79 -8.15 -13.20
N LYS A 98 -1.30 -8.59 -14.37
CA LYS A 98 -1.78 -9.81 -15.01
C LYS A 98 -1.37 -11.02 -14.17
N ALA A 99 -2.34 -11.88 -13.82
CA ALA A 99 -2.11 -13.10 -13.04
C ALA A 99 -1.31 -14.14 -13.84
N THR A 100 0.00 -13.95 -13.88
CA THR A 100 1.01 -14.77 -14.58
C THR A 100 2.29 -14.74 -13.76
N SER A 101 3.14 -15.75 -13.90
CA SER A 101 4.45 -15.77 -13.22
C SER A 101 5.29 -14.52 -13.54
N LYS A 102 5.30 -14.08 -14.81
CA LYS A 102 6.00 -12.86 -15.23
C LYS A 102 5.47 -11.61 -14.51
N GLY A 103 4.14 -11.47 -14.44
CA GLY A 103 3.49 -10.35 -13.75
C GLY A 103 3.76 -10.33 -12.25
N ALA A 104 3.77 -11.49 -11.60
CA ALA A 104 4.10 -11.63 -10.19
C ALA A 104 5.57 -11.30 -9.90
N THR A 105 6.50 -11.81 -10.70
CA THR A 105 7.94 -11.53 -10.55
C THR A 105 8.24 -10.05 -10.74
N LEU A 106 7.62 -9.41 -11.74
CA LEU A 106 7.74 -7.96 -11.96
C LEU A 106 7.25 -7.17 -10.74
N LEU A 107 6.06 -7.50 -10.23
CA LEU A 107 5.50 -6.81 -9.07
C LEU A 107 6.39 -6.96 -7.83
N LYS A 108 6.92 -8.17 -7.60
CA LYS A 108 7.89 -8.43 -6.52
C LYS A 108 9.17 -7.61 -6.67
N GLY A 109 9.66 -7.45 -7.90
CA GLY A 109 10.79 -6.59 -8.22
C GLY A 109 10.52 -5.12 -7.90
N ILE A 110 9.37 -4.60 -8.30
CA ILE A 110 8.93 -3.23 -7.99
C ILE A 110 8.86 -3.00 -6.47
N LEU A 111 8.25 -3.94 -5.73
CA LEU A 111 8.14 -3.85 -4.27
C LEU A 111 9.51 -3.90 -3.58
N ARG A 112 10.44 -4.68 -4.12
CA ARG A 112 11.83 -4.72 -3.63
C ARG A 112 12.54 -3.40 -3.87
N GLU A 113 12.46 -2.85 -5.08
CA GLU A 113 13.06 -1.56 -5.43
C GLU A 113 12.47 -0.42 -4.58
N TYR A 114 11.15 -0.45 -4.38
CA TYR A 114 10.45 0.47 -3.50
C TYR A 114 11.01 0.44 -2.08
N ARG A 115 11.16 -0.76 -1.51
CA ARG A 115 11.73 -0.95 -0.16
C ARG A 115 13.15 -0.38 -0.05
N ILE A 116 13.99 -0.62 -1.05
CA ILE A 116 15.37 -0.13 -1.06
C ILE A 116 15.38 1.41 -1.10
N CYS A 117 14.53 2.01 -1.92
CA CYS A 117 14.48 3.46 -2.09
C CYS A 117 13.85 4.21 -0.90
N SER A 118 12.78 3.67 -0.30
CA SER A 118 11.96 4.39 0.68
C SER A 118 12.14 3.91 2.12
N GLY A 119 12.71 2.71 2.32
CA GLY A 119 12.73 2.04 3.61
C GLY A 119 11.37 1.46 4.05
N GLN A 120 10.28 1.76 3.33
CA GLN A 120 8.96 1.22 3.64
C GLN A 120 8.85 -0.24 3.18
N CYS A 121 8.30 -1.07 4.06
CA CYS A 121 8.25 -2.52 3.88
C CYS A 121 6.81 -2.99 3.74
N VAL A 122 6.52 -3.78 2.70
CA VAL A 122 5.22 -4.44 2.55
C VAL A 122 5.06 -5.51 3.62
N ASN A 123 3.91 -5.54 4.27
CA ASN A 123 3.52 -6.62 5.16
C ASN A 123 2.87 -7.75 4.33
N PHE A 124 3.68 -8.74 3.93
CA PHE A 124 3.20 -9.87 3.12
C PHE A 124 2.21 -10.79 3.86
N GLU A 125 2.25 -10.82 5.19
CA GLU A 125 1.31 -11.62 6.00
C GLU A 125 -0.10 -11.03 5.99
N LYS A 126 -0.19 -9.70 6.04
CA LYS A 126 -1.46 -8.96 5.92
C LYS A 126 -1.91 -8.75 4.47
N SER A 127 -1.01 -8.92 3.51
CA SER A 127 -1.33 -8.77 2.08
C SER A 127 -1.99 -10.03 1.53
N THR A 128 -2.94 -9.83 0.63
CA THR A 128 -3.63 -10.93 -0.07
C THR A 128 -3.70 -10.67 -1.56
N VAL A 129 -3.99 -11.73 -2.31
CA VAL A 129 -4.18 -11.66 -3.76
C VAL A 129 -5.54 -12.24 -4.16
N PRO A 130 -6.50 -11.40 -4.56
CA PRO A 130 -7.71 -11.87 -5.21
C PRO A 130 -7.45 -12.19 -6.67
N PHE A 131 -8.10 -13.24 -7.18
CA PHE A 131 -7.98 -13.65 -8.58
C PHE A 131 -9.30 -13.51 -9.33
N SER A 132 -9.20 -13.24 -10.64
CA SER A 132 -10.36 -13.31 -11.52
C SER A 132 -10.85 -14.76 -11.63
N LYS A 133 -12.15 -14.96 -11.86
CA LYS A 133 -12.73 -16.30 -12.08
C LYS A 133 -12.07 -17.06 -13.23
N ASN A 134 -11.58 -16.32 -14.23
CA ASN A 134 -10.98 -16.87 -15.45
C ASN A 134 -9.49 -17.19 -15.30
N THR A 135 -8.88 -16.96 -14.14
CA THR A 135 -7.47 -17.29 -13.89
C THR A 135 -7.32 -18.79 -13.62
N SER A 136 -6.44 -19.47 -14.37
CA SER A 136 -6.16 -20.90 -14.20
C SER A 136 -5.58 -21.23 -12.81
N VAL A 137 -5.84 -22.43 -12.29
CA VAL A 137 -5.32 -22.87 -10.99
C VAL A 137 -3.77 -22.85 -10.97
N LYS A 138 -3.15 -23.24 -12.08
CA LYS A 138 -1.69 -23.21 -12.27
C LYS A 138 -1.12 -21.80 -12.10
N ASP A 139 -1.74 -20.80 -12.75
CA ASP A 139 -1.29 -19.41 -12.65
C ASP A 139 -1.52 -18.83 -11.27
N ARG A 140 -2.64 -19.15 -10.61
CA ARG A 140 -2.92 -18.73 -9.23
C ARG A 140 -1.83 -19.23 -8.29
N GLN A 141 -1.50 -20.51 -8.36
CA GLN A 141 -0.47 -21.11 -7.52
C GLN A 141 0.91 -20.50 -7.77
N ALA A 142 1.25 -20.25 -9.04
CA ALA A 142 2.50 -19.59 -9.39
C ALA A 142 2.61 -18.19 -8.79
N VAL A 143 1.54 -17.39 -8.89
CA VAL A 143 1.49 -16.02 -8.33
C VAL A 143 1.63 -16.05 -6.80
N VAL A 144 0.87 -16.92 -6.13
CA VAL A 144 0.94 -17.09 -4.65
C VAL A 144 2.35 -17.47 -4.21
N ASN A 145 2.98 -18.44 -4.88
CA ASN A 145 4.33 -18.90 -4.54
C ASN A 145 5.39 -17.81 -4.74
N ILE A 146 5.29 -17.05 -5.84
CA ILE A 146 6.23 -15.97 -6.15
C ILE A 146 6.07 -14.83 -5.15
N LEU A 147 4.86 -14.34 -4.93
CA LEU A 147 4.60 -13.18 -4.07
C LEU A 147 4.67 -13.53 -2.57
N ARG A 148 4.49 -14.80 -2.20
CA ARG A 148 4.39 -15.28 -0.81
C ARG A 148 3.27 -14.59 -0.03
N VAL A 149 2.11 -14.46 -0.66
CA VAL A 149 0.89 -13.89 -0.07
C VAL A 149 -0.24 -14.91 -0.07
N ARG A 150 -1.21 -14.73 0.82
CA ARG A 150 -2.38 -15.61 0.87
C ARG A 150 -3.32 -15.31 -0.31
N SER A 151 -3.84 -16.34 -0.95
CA SER A 151 -4.97 -16.17 -1.87
C SER A 151 -6.25 -16.05 -1.07
N SER A 152 -7.00 -14.98 -1.28
CA SER A 152 -8.28 -14.75 -0.62
C SER A 152 -9.34 -14.52 -1.69
N ASN A 153 -10.40 -15.33 -1.67
CA ASN A 153 -11.60 -15.10 -2.48
C ASN A 153 -12.65 -14.29 -1.70
N ASP A 154 -12.41 -14.04 -0.41
CA ASP A 154 -13.32 -13.28 0.41
C ASP A 154 -13.26 -11.81 0.03
N PRO A 155 -14.38 -11.09 0.20
CA PRO A 155 -14.41 -9.64 0.06
C PRO A 155 -13.65 -9.02 1.25
N GLU A 156 -12.32 -9.11 1.22
CA GLU A 156 -11.47 -8.33 2.10
C GLU A 156 -11.78 -6.85 1.91
N ARG A 157 -11.57 -6.05 2.96
CA ARG A 157 -11.98 -4.65 2.95
C ARG A 157 -10.81 -3.77 2.56
N TYR A 158 -11.07 -2.84 1.65
CA TYR A 158 -10.23 -1.67 1.39
C TYR A 158 -11.02 -0.45 1.83
N LEU A 159 -10.48 0.31 2.79
CA LEU A 159 -11.12 1.50 3.36
C LEU A 159 -12.53 1.21 3.92
N GLY A 160 -12.70 0.02 4.52
CA GLY A 160 -13.97 -0.41 5.09
C GLY A 160 -15.02 -0.86 4.07
N LEU A 161 -14.70 -0.85 2.78
CA LEU A 161 -15.54 -1.34 1.68
C LEU A 161 -15.04 -2.69 1.17
N PRO A 162 -15.93 -3.62 0.79
CA PRO A 162 -15.53 -4.92 0.26
C PRO A 162 -14.86 -4.81 -1.13
N ASN A 163 -13.69 -5.45 -1.27
CA ASN A 163 -12.85 -5.44 -2.48
C ASN A 163 -13.47 -6.16 -3.68
N MET A 164 -14.35 -7.13 -3.42
CA MET A 164 -15.08 -7.85 -4.46
C MET A 164 -16.58 -7.76 -4.20
N VAL A 165 -17.27 -6.95 -5.00
CA VAL A 165 -18.74 -6.87 -4.98
C VAL A 165 -19.30 -7.87 -5.97
N GLY A 166 -19.75 -9.01 -5.46
CA GLY A 166 -20.51 -10.00 -6.25
C GLY A 166 -21.92 -9.51 -6.61
N LYS A 167 -22.76 -10.40 -7.16
CA LYS A 167 -24.16 -10.09 -7.49
C LYS A 167 -24.99 -9.68 -6.27
N ARG A 168 -24.59 -10.09 -5.05
CA ARG A 168 -25.32 -9.83 -3.81
C ARG A 168 -24.84 -8.56 -3.11
N LYS A 169 -25.22 -7.41 -3.67
CA LYS A 169 -24.86 -6.09 -3.12
C LYS A 169 -25.43 -5.87 -1.71
N ARG A 170 -26.66 -6.33 -1.42
CA ARG A 170 -27.32 -6.10 -0.12
C ARG A 170 -26.56 -6.69 1.07
N GLU A 171 -26.12 -7.95 0.96
CA GLU A 171 -25.40 -8.64 2.05
C GLU A 171 -24.07 -7.95 2.39
N LEU A 172 -23.35 -7.46 1.37
CA LEU A 172 -22.06 -6.79 1.54
C LEU A 172 -22.16 -5.45 2.29
N PHE A 173 -23.22 -4.69 2.05
CA PHE A 173 -23.47 -3.41 2.74
C PHE A 173 -24.24 -3.58 4.06
N GLN A 174 -24.74 -4.78 4.37
CA GLN A 174 -25.43 -5.05 5.64
C GLN A 174 -24.49 -4.82 6.83
N ILE A 175 -23.21 -5.20 6.70
CA ILE A 175 -22.22 -4.98 7.77
C ILE A 175 -21.96 -3.49 8.06
N LEU A 176 -22.13 -2.62 7.06
CA LEU A 176 -22.07 -1.17 7.29
C LEU A 176 -23.30 -0.70 8.07
N LYS A 177 -24.51 -1.17 7.70
CA LYS A 177 -25.73 -0.88 8.46
C LYS A 177 -25.65 -1.37 9.90
N ASP A 178 -25.13 -2.57 10.13
CA ASP A 178 -25.03 -3.15 11.47
C ASP A 178 -24.04 -2.35 12.34
N ARG A 179 -22.92 -1.88 11.76
CA ARG A 179 -22.01 -0.95 12.45
C ARG A 179 -22.65 0.38 12.80
N PHE A 180 -23.46 0.95 11.88
CA PHE A 180 -24.20 2.18 12.16
C PHE A 180 -25.18 1.98 13.30
N LYS A 181 -26.00 0.91 13.28
CA LYS A 181 -26.92 0.58 14.37
C LYS A 181 -26.21 0.44 15.71
N LYS A 182 -25.14 -0.36 15.77
CA LYS A 182 -24.36 -0.57 17.01
C LYS A 182 -23.77 0.72 17.59
N ARG A 183 -23.60 1.78 16.77
CA ARG A 183 -23.07 3.07 17.21
C ARG A 183 -24.16 4.07 17.61
N ILE A 184 -25.41 3.81 17.24
CA ILE A 184 -26.59 4.59 17.61
C ILE A 184 -27.25 4.01 18.86
N ASP A 185 -27.25 2.68 18.98
CA ASP A 185 -27.86 1.93 20.08
C ASP A 185 -26.96 1.87 21.35
N ASN A 186 -25.74 2.43 21.28
CA ASN A 186 -24.80 2.64 22.40
C ASN A 186 -24.64 4.14 22.65
#